data_AF-A0A1Z3CFA5-F1
#
_entry.id   AF-A0A1Z3CFA5-F1
#
_cell.length_a   1.000
_cell.length_b   1.000
_cell.length_c   1.000
_cell.angle_alpha   90.00
_cell.angle_beta   90.00
_cell.angle_gamma   90.00
#
_symmetry.space_group_name_H-M   'P 1'
#
loop_
_entity.id
_entity.type
_entity.pdbx_description
1 polymer ?
#
loop_
_entity_poly.entity_id
_entity_poly.type
_entity_poly.pdbx_seq_one_letter_code
_entity_poly.pdbx_strand_id
1 'polypeptide(L)'
;MDVITDFLQSEIDTKEHYGKIIHFITLYEIRKGKFKGNKYIIEKINRDSFMLYIEYQDIQGKIMYTPSIAPIISQNRLIEFIEEYIKK
;
A
#
# COMPACT_ATOMS: atom_id res chain seq x y z
N MET A 1 -0.85 -0.88 -16.71
CA MET A 1 0.20 -0.59 -15.72
C MET A 1 0.07 -1.63 -14.63
N ASP A 2 1.17 -2.23 -14.17
CA ASP A 2 1.11 -3.19 -13.07
C ASP A 2 0.69 -2.49 -11.76
N VAL A 3 -0.07 -3.18 -10.90
CA VAL A 3 -0.63 -2.60 -9.66
C VAL A 3 0.47 -2.08 -8.74
N ILE A 4 1.62 -2.78 -8.67
CA ILE A 4 2.75 -2.32 -7.86
C ILE A 4 3.34 -1.05 -8.45
N THR A 5 3.44 -0.94 -9.77
CA THR A 5 3.98 0.27 -10.41
C THR A 5 3.08 1.49 -10.16
N ASP A 6 1.77 1.32 -10.29
CA ASP A 6 0.79 2.39 -10.01
C ASP A 6 0.80 2.78 -8.51
N PHE A 7 0.90 1.80 -7.60
CA PHE A 7 1.09 2.05 -6.17
C PHE A 7 2.34 2.88 -5.88
N LEU A 8 3.49 2.49 -6.43
CA LEU A 8 4.75 3.20 -6.19
C LEU A 8 4.67 4.66 -6.66
N GLN A 9 4.07 4.90 -7.82
CA GLN A 9 3.90 6.25 -8.36
C GLN A 9 2.92 7.11 -7.55
N SER A 10 1.85 6.52 -6.99
CA SER A 10 0.86 7.30 -6.23
C SER A 10 1.26 7.54 -4.78
N GLU A 11 1.99 6.61 -4.16
CA GLU A 11 2.27 6.64 -2.72
C GLU A 11 3.69 7.09 -2.36
N ILE A 12 4.67 6.89 -3.25
CA ILE A 12 6.07 7.27 -3.02
C ILE A 12 6.36 8.60 -3.75
N ASP A 13 5.55 9.62 -3.41
CA ASP A 13 5.55 10.94 -4.07
C ASP A 13 6.48 11.96 -3.37
N THR A 14 6.57 11.88 -2.04
CA THR A 14 7.28 12.82 -1.18
C THR A 14 8.03 12.05 -0.10
N LYS A 15 9.15 12.62 0.37
CA LYS A 15 9.97 12.00 1.42
C LYS A 15 9.19 11.80 2.72
N GLU A 16 8.26 12.69 3.04
CA GLU A 16 7.41 12.58 4.23
C GLU A 16 6.42 11.42 4.10
N HIS A 17 5.70 11.33 2.98
CA HIS A 17 4.72 10.25 2.76
C HIS A 17 5.41 8.89 2.75
N TYR A 18 6.53 8.78 2.02
CA TYR A 18 7.41 7.62 2.04
C TYR A 18 7.80 7.20 3.47
N GLY A 19 8.26 8.15 4.31
CA GLY A 19 8.67 7.86 5.68
C GLY A 19 7.53 7.26 6.51
N LYS A 20 6.29 7.75 6.35
CA LYS A 20 5.11 7.22 7.03
C LYS A 20 4.78 5.80 6.58
N ILE A 21 4.88 5.52 5.29
CA ILE A 21 4.63 4.19 4.72
C ILE A 21 5.65 3.17 5.24
N ILE A 22 6.95 3.50 5.17
CA ILE A 22 8.00 2.61 5.68
C ILE A 22 7.83 2.38 7.18
N HIS A 23 7.53 3.44 7.94
CA HIS A 23 7.27 3.29 9.37
C HIS A 23 6.12 2.30 9.61
N PHE A 24 4.97 2.47 8.94
CA PHE A 24 3.83 1.56 9.08
C PHE A 24 4.15 0.10 8.70
N ILE A 25 4.85 -0.11 7.57
CA ILE A 25 5.22 -1.44 7.08
C ILE A 25 6.17 -2.13 8.08
N THR A 26 7.15 -1.39 8.61
CA THR A 26 8.20 -1.93 9.48
C THR A 26 7.82 -2.00 10.96
N LEU A 27 6.73 -1.35 11.37
CA LEU A 27 6.31 -1.31 12.78
C LEU A 27 5.90 -2.70 13.27
N TYR A 28 6.65 -3.21 14.24
CA TYR A 28 6.52 -4.59 14.71
C TYR A 28 5.31 -4.79 15.64
N GLU A 29 4.99 -3.76 16.41
CA GLU A 29 3.89 -3.72 17.37
C GLU A 29 2.53 -3.85 16.67
N ILE A 30 2.43 -3.40 15.41
CA ILE A 30 1.23 -3.54 14.59
C ILE A 30 1.28 -4.90 13.88
N ARG A 31 0.47 -5.85 14.37
CA ARG A 31 0.27 -7.16 13.73
C ARG A 31 -0.76 -7.14 12.61
N LYS A 32 -1.74 -6.23 12.72
CA LYS A 32 -2.79 -5.98 11.73
C LYS A 32 -3.18 -4.51 11.78
N GLY A 33 -3.51 -3.92 10.64
CA GLY A 33 -3.89 -2.51 10.57
C GLY A 33 -4.06 -2.03 9.14
N LYS A 34 -4.59 -0.82 8.97
CA LYS A 34 -4.76 -0.17 7.66
C LYS A 34 -4.09 1.19 7.68
N PHE A 35 -3.31 1.48 6.65
CA PHE A 35 -2.79 2.81 6.37
C PHE A 35 -3.49 3.33 5.11
N LYS A 36 -4.20 4.45 5.22
CA LYS A 36 -4.83 5.11 4.08
C LYS A 36 -3.83 6.12 3.51
N GLY A 37 -3.27 5.77 2.36
CA GLY A 37 -2.38 6.64 1.60
C GLY A 37 -3.16 7.62 0.70
N ASN A 38 -2.49 8.08 -0.34
CA ASN A 38 -3.04 9.00 -1.34
C ASN A 38 -4.15 8.35 -2.15
N LYS A 39 -3.86 7.20 -2.78
CA LYS A 39 -4.78 6.44 -3.62
C LYS A 39 -5.02 5.04 -3.06
N TYR A 40 -3.97 4.40 -2.53
CA TYR A 40 -4.02 3.05 -2.01
C TYR A 40 -4.25 3.01 -0.50
N ILE A 41 -4.95 1.97 -0.08
CA ILE A 41 -4.94 1.47 1.28
C ILE A 41 -3.92 0.33 1.35
N ILE A 42 -3.01 0.44 2.32
CA ILE A 42 -2.06 -0.60 2.68
C ILE A 42 -2.63 -1.32 3.90
N GLU A 43 -3.18 -2.51 3.70
CA GLU A 43 -3.69 -3.35 4.78
C GLU A 43 -2.65 -4.37 5.20
N LYS A 44 -2.17 -4.25 6.44
CA LYS A 44 -1.36 -5.27 7.09
C LYS A 44 -2.27 -6.40 7.54
N ILE A 45 -2.27 -7.52 6.81
CA ILE A 45 -3.13 -8.68 7.09
C ILE A 45 -2.55 -9.57 8.19
N ASN A 46 -1.23 -9.57 8.33
CA ASN A 46 -0.46 -10.22 9.39
C ASN A 46 0.89 -9.50 9.55
N ARG A 47 1.79 -10.04 10.37
CA ARG A 47 3.10 -9.44 10.67
C ARG A 47 3.91 -9.07 9.42
N ASP A 48 3.90 -9.95 8.41
CA ASP A 48 4.86 -9.92 7.31
C ASP A 48 4.17 -9.86 5.93
N SER A 49 2.86 -9.69 5.88
CA SER A 49 2.07 -9.69 4.63
C SER A 49 1.12 -8.50 4.57
N PHE A 50 1.05 -7.90 3.39
CA PHE A 50 0.27 -6.71 3.10
C PHE A 50 -0.64 -6.94 1.90
N MET A 51 -1.81 -6.33 1.93
CA MET A 51 -2.74 -6.27 0.82
C MET A 51 -2.87 -4.82 0.37
N LEU A 52 -2.76 -4.57 -0.94
CA LEU A 52 -2.87 -3.24 -1.53
C LEU A 52 -4.17 -3.13 -2.33
N TYR A 53 -5.00 -2.14 -2.03
CA TYR A 53 -6.25 -1.93 -2.76
C TYR A 53 -6.69 -0.47 -2.73
N ILE A 54 -7.58 -0.08 -3.64
CA ILE A 54 -8.12 1.27 -3.73
C ILE A 54 -9.55 1.28 -3.20
N GLU A 55 -9.88 2.30 -2.43
CA GLU A 55 -11.25 2.62 -2.01
C GLU A 55 -11.86 3.62 -3.01
N TYR A 56 -13.03 3.31 -3.55
CA TYR A 56 -13.78 4.23 -4.41
C TYR A 56 -15.25 4.24 -4.01
N GLN A 57 -15.95 5.33 -4.32
CA GLN A 57 -17.40 5.41 -4.16
C GLN A 57 -18.07 5.11 -5.49
N ASP A 58 -19.11 4.28 -5.46
CA ASP A 58 -19.95 4.06 -6.64
C ASP A 58 -20.87 5.28 -6.90
N ILE A 59 -21.65 5.20 -7.98
CA ILE A 59 -22.61 6.24 -8.37
C ILE A 59 -23.72 6.49 -7.33
N GLN A 60 -23.88 5.60 -6.34
CA GLN A 60 -24.83 5.72 -5.23
C GLN A 60 -24.15 6.14 -3.92
N GLY A 61 -22.86 6.49 -3.95
CA GLY A 61 -22.07 6.88 -2.77
C GLY A 61 -21.66 5.71 -1.87
N LYS A 62 -21.87 4.46 -2.30
CA LYS A 62 -21.46 3.28 -1.54
C LYS A 62 -19.96 3.08 -1.70
N ILE A 63 -19.28 2.88 -0.57
CA ILE A 63 -17.86 2.53 -0.56
C ILE A 63 -17.69 1.13 -1.16
N MET A 64 -16.88 1.06 -2.21
CA MET A 64 -16.42 -0.15 -2.85
C MET A 64 -14.88 -0.22 -2.79
N TYR A 65 -14.38 -1.44 -2.80
CA TYR A 65 -12.95 -1.72 -2.94
C TYR A 65 -12.73 -2.36 -4.30
N THR A 66 -11.60 -2.05 -4.95
CA THR A 66 -11.31 -2.52 -6.33
C THR A 66 -11.58 -4.03 -6.50
N PRO A 67 -12.28 -4.46 -7.56
CA PRO A 67 -13.11 -5.66 -7.47
C PRO A 67 -12.40 -7.00 -7.67
N SER A 68 -11.13 -7.03 -8.11
CA SER A 68 -10.66 -8.23 -8.80
C SER A 68 -9.33 -8.82 -8.32
N ILE A 69 -8.32 -8.04 -7.96
CA ILE A 69 -7.04 -8.58 -7.45
C ILE A 69 -6.36 -7.55 -6.54
N ALA A 70 -6.47 -7.72 -5.23
CA ALA A 70 -5.62 -7.00 -4.29
C ALA A 70 -4.37 -7.86 -4.06
N PRO A 71 -3.18 -7.48 -4.59
CA PRO A 71 -1.99 -8.30 -4.44
C PRO A 71 -1.66 -8.45 -2.96
N ILE A 72 -1.49 -9.70 -2.52
CA ILE A 72 -0.88 -10.00 -1.23
C ILE A 72 0.63 -10.06 -1.45
N ILE A 73 1.35 -9.18 -0.78
CA ILE A 73 2.79 -9.01 -0.91
C ILE A 73 3.47 -9.17 0.45
N SER A 74 4.60 -9.87 0.48
CA SER A 74 5.41 -9.96 1.69
C SER A 74 6.07 -8.62 2.02
N GLN A 75 6.34 -8.37 3.31
CA GLN A 75 7.03 -7.18 3.79
C GLN A 75 8.34 -6.94 3.03
N ASN A 76 9.17 -7.98 2.95
CA ASN A 76 10.47 -7.89 2.29
C ASN A 76 10.33 -7.51 0.82
N ARG A 77 9.37 -8.11 0.11
CA ARG A 77 9.15 -7.82 -1.31
C ARG A 77 8.59 -6.42 -1.54
N LEU A 78 7.72 -5.94 -0.65
CA LEU A 78 7.19 -4.57 -0.71
C LEU A 78 8.28 -3.53 -0.46
N ILE A 79 9.15 -3.76 0.52
CA ILE A 79 10.30 -2.89 0.80
C ILE A 79 11.26 -2.88 -0.39
N GLU A 80 11.58 -4.05 -0.96
CA GLU A 80 12.44 -4.17 -2.15
C GLU A 80 11.91 -3.31 -3.31
N PHE A 81 10.62 -3.43 -3.65
CA PHE A 81 10.02 -2.61 -4.70
C PHE A 81 10.09 -1.10 -4.42
N ILE A 82 9.89 -0.67 -3.17
CA ILE A 82 10.00 0.74 -2.79
C ILE A 82 11.45 1.23 -2.91
N GLU A 83 12.42 0.45 -2.43
CA GLU A 83 13.82 0.81 -2.51
C GLU A 83 14.33 0.88 -3.96
N GLU A 84 13.93 -0.07 -4.81
CA GLU A 84 14.25 -0.06 -6.23
C GLU A 84 13.66 1.16 -6.94
N TYR A 85 12.45 1.58 -6.54
CA TYR A 85 11.79 2.75 -7.11
C TYR A 85 12.51 4.05 -6.76
N ILE A 86 12.96 4.21 -5.52
CA ILE A 86 13.63 5.44 -5.04
C ILE A 86 15.06 5.58 -5.58
N LYS A 87 15.71 4.46 -5.94
CA LYS A 87 17.05 4.46 -6.52
C LYS A 87 17.08 4.89 -8.00
N LYS A 88 15.93 4.89 -8.68
CA LYS A 88 15.80 5.38 -10.06
C LYS A 88 15.78 6.89 -10.11
#